data_AF-A0A7S4P510-F1
#
_entry.id   AF-A0A7S4P510-F1
#
_cell.length_a   1.000
_cell.length_b   1.000
_cell.length_c   1.000
_cell.angle_alpha   90.00
_cell.angle_beta   90.00
_cell.angle_gamma   90.00
#
_symmetry.space_group_name_H-M   'P 1'
#
loop_
_entity.id
_entity.type
_entity.pdbx_description
1 polymer ?
#
loop_
_entity_poly.entity_id
_entity_poly.type
_entity_poly.pdbx_seq_one_letter_code
_entity_poly.pdbx_strand_id
1 'polypeptide(L)'
;ADILCTTPEKWDGTSRQWHARGYVRDTRLIIIDEIHLLGQDRGPILEVIVSRMRYVATQTGQSCRIVGLSTALANARDVADWIGVPKMGLYNFRPAVRPVPIECHIHGFHGQHYCPRMATMNKPAYAAIAVHSREKPTLIFVSSRRQTRLTALDLISLAAADEGAPNFLHMTENQLQRVLEVVGDSALRHTLQFG
;
A
#
# COMPACT_ATOMS: atom_id res chain seq x y z
N ALA A 1 16.59 21.22 8.46
CA ALA A 1 16.21 20.05 7.65
C ALA A 1 15.34 20.57 6.52
N ASP A 2 15.69 20.25 5.28
CA ASP A 2 15.04 20.82 4.10
C ASP A 2 13.81 20.02 3.65
N ILE A 3 13.67 18.79 4.16
CA ILE A 3 12.57 17.87 3.85
C ILE A 3 12.00 17.32 5.16
N LEU A 4 10.67 17.34 5.29
CA LEU A 4 9.94 16.77 6.42
C LEU A 4 8.94 15.71 5.92
N CYS A 5 9.17 14.45 6.30
CA CYS A 5 8.21 13.37 6.09
C CYS A 5 7.32 13.23 7.33
N THR A 6 6.01 13.32 7.15
CA THR A 6 5.04 13.29 8.25
C THR A 6 3.73 12.67 7.80
N THR A 7 2.94 12.19 8.76
CA THR A 7 1.54 11.83 8.51
C THR A 7 0.65 13.08 8.54
N PRO A 8 -0.54 13.05 7.91
CA PRO A 8 -1.50 14.15 7.98
C PRO A 8 -1.83 14.56 9.41
N GLU A 9 -2.05 13.60 10.32
CA GLU A 9 -2.41 13.86 11.72
C GLU A 9 -1.32 14.65 12.45
N LYS A 10 -0.05 14.26 12.27
CA LYS A 10 1.10 14.93 12.88
C LYS A 10 1.30 16.33 12.32
N TRP A 11 1.08 16.52 11.01
CA TRP A 11 1.19 17.83 10.38
C TRP A 11 0.03 18.75 10.77
N ASP A 12 -1.20 18.24 10.86
CA ASP A 12 -2.35 19.01 11.35
C ASP A 12 -2.08 19.52 12.77
N GLY A 13 -1.67 18.63 13.69
CA GLY A 13 -1.32 19.01 15.06
C GLY A 13 -0.23 20.08 15.14
N THR A 14 0.77 19.97 14.27
CA THR A 14 1.89 20.93 14.21
C THR A 14 1.47 22.28 13.62
N SER A 15 0.70 22.28 12.54
CA SER A 15 0.35 23.49 11.80
C SER A 15 -0.76 24.32 12.47
N ARG A 16 -1.51 23.78 13.45
CA ARG A 16 -2.47 24.56 14.26
C ARG A 16 -1.85 25.78 14.94
N GLN A 17 -0.58 25.72 15.35
CA GLN A 17 0.14 26.82 16.01
C GLN A 17 1.16 27.49 15.06
N TRP A 18 0.83 27.61 13.78
CA TRP A 18 1.73 28.14 12.75
C TRP A 18 2.29 29.54 13.08
N HIS A 19 1.56 30.39 13.81
CA HIS A 19 2.05 31.71 14.25
C HIS A 19 3.33 31.62 15.09
N ALA A 20 3.42 30.62 15.98
CA ALA A 20 4.56 30.40 16.85
C ALA A 20 5.67 29.58 16.19
N ARG A 21 5.38 28.91 15.06
CA ARG A 21 6.28 27.95 14.41
C ARG A 21 6.76 28.50 13.07
N GLY A 22 7.96 29.10 13.08
CA GLY A 22 8.62 29.65 11.88
C GLY A 22 8.61 28.69 10.69
N TYR A 23 9.06 27.44 10.91
CA TYR A 23 9.16 26.44 9.84
C TYR A 23 7.83 26.10 9.14
N VAL A 24 6.67 26.26 9.80
CA VAL A 24 5.36 26.07 9.15
C VAL A 24 5.09 27.22 8.18
N ARG A 25 5.44 28.46 8.57
CA ARG A 25 5.33 29.65 7.71
C ARG A 25 6.31 29.61 6.55
N ASP A 26 7.50 29.07 6.77
CA ASP A 26 8.56 29.00 5.77
C ASP A 26 8.36 27.84 4.77
N THR A 27 7.35 26.99 4.96
CA THR A 27 7.07 25.85 4.09
C THR A 27 6.63 26.32 2.70
N ARG A 28 7.44 26.03 1.67
CA ARG A 28 7.18 26.46 0.28
C ARG A 28 6.62 25.37 -0.63
N LEU A 29 6.67 24.11 -0.21
CA LEU A 29 6.20 22.97 -0.97
C LEU A 29 5.55 21.96 -0.02
N ILE A 30 4.36 21.50 -0.40
CA ILE A 30 3.70 20.35 0.22
C ILE A 30 3.41 19.33 -0.87
N ILE A 31 3.87 18.11 -0.65
CA ILE A 31 3.55 16.94 -1.46
C ILE A 31 2.56 16.11 -0.65
N ILE A 32 1.36 15.90 -1.19
CA ILE A 32 0.33 15.04 -0.62
C ILE A 32 0.33 13.77 -1.45
N ASP A 33 0.90 12.71 -0.89
CA ASP A 33 0.84 11.39 -1.50
C ASP A 33 -0.53 10.73 -1.24
N GLU A 34 -0.99 9.91 -2.18
CA GLU A 34 -2.27 9.20 -2.09
C GLU A 34 -3.49 10.13 -1.84
N ILE A 35 -3.58 11.29 -2.51
CA ILE A 35 -4.64 12.29 -2.28
C ILE A 35 -6.07 11.78 -2.55
N HIS A 36 -6.25 10.69 -3.30
CA HIS A 36 -7.54 10.01 -3.45
C HIS A 36 -8.12 9.48 -2.13
N LEU A 37 -7.31 9.34 -1.08
CA LEU A 37 -7.77 9.05 0.27
C LEU A 37 -8.58 10.20 0.89
N LEU A 38 -8.71 11.34 0.20
CA LEU A 38 -9.66 12.41 0.53
C LEU A 38 -11.09 11.91 0.71
N GLY A 39 -11.49 10.86 -0.02
CA GLY A 39 -12.83 10.26 0.11
C GLY A 39 -12.99 9.25 1.26
N GLN A 40 -11.96 9.06 2.09
CA GLN A 40 -11.95 8.10 3.20
C GLN A 40 -11.83 8.82 4.55
N ASP A 41 -11.62 8.07 5.64
CA ASP A 41 -11.60 8.58 7.03
C ASP A 41 -10.57 9.71 7.27
N ARG A 42 -9.51 9.79 6.45
CA ARG A 42 -8.47 10.83 6.57
C ARG A 42 -8.76 12.10 5.77
N GLY A 43 -9.82 12.11 4.97
CA GLY A 43 -10.19 13.25 4.12
C GLY A 43 -10.33 14.58 4.86
N PRO A 44 -11.08 14.64 5.98
CA PRO A 44 -11.25 15.87 6.72
C PRO A 44 -9.93 16.49 7.20
N ILE A 45 -8.95 15.65 7.56
CA ILE A 45 -7.63 16.12 8.01
C ILE A 45 -6.86 16.74 6.84
N LEU A 46 -6.85 16.08 5.68
CA LEU A 46 -6.21 16.61 4.48
C LEU A 46 -6.83 17.95 4.06
N GLU A 47 -8.15 18.08 4.19
CA GLU A 47 -8.85 19.32 3.88
C GLU A 47 -8.49 20.48 4.78
N VAL A 48 -8.40 20.21 6.09
CA VAL A 48 -7.93 21.19 7.05
C VAL A 48 -6.50 21.63 6.75
N ILE A 49 -5.61 20.70 6.39
CA ILE A 49 -4.22 21.01 6.05
C ILE A 49 -4.13 21.90 4.82
N VAL A 50 -4.77 21.52 3.70
CA VAL A 50 -4.74 22.30 2.45
C VAL A 50 -5.29 23.70 2.67
N SER A 51 -6.44 23.79 3.34
CA SER A 51 -7.09 25.08 3.65
C SER A 51 -6.22 25.96 4.54
N ARG A 52 -5.62 25.38 5.59
CA ARG A 52 -4.73 26.12 6.49
C ARG A 52 -3.48 26.62 5.79
N MET A 53 -2.84 25.81 4.96
CA MET A 53 -1.61 26.20 4.29
C MET A 53 -1.83 27.30 3.24
N ARG A 54 -3.00 27.30 2.58
CA ARG A 54 -3.43 28.43 1.76
C ARG A 54 -3.66 29.69 2.57
N TYR A 55 -4.32 29.57 3.72
CA TYR A 55 -4.54 30.70 4.61
C TYR A 55 -3.21 31.31 5.09
N VAL A 56 -2.26 30.46 5.51
CA VAL A 56 -0.90 30.87 5.89
C VAL A 56 -0.19 31.57 4.73
N ALA A 57 -0.31 31.04 3.50
CA ALA A 57 0.27 31.67 2.33
C ALA A 57 -0.29 33.08 2.08
N THR A 58 -1.60 33.26 2.21
CA THR A 58 -2.26 34.58 2.09
C THR A 58 -1.81 35.54 3.18
N GLN A 59 -1.67 35.08 4.43
CA GLN A 59 -1.28 35.93 5.57
C GLN A 59 0.20 36.34 5.54
N THR A 60 1.07 35.46 5.08
CA THR A 60 2.53 35.70 5.05
C THR A 60 2.99 36.35 3.74
N GLY A 61 2.15 36.37 2.71
CA GLY A 61 2.55 36.75 1.35
C GLY A 61 3.50 35.75 0.68
N GLN A 62 3.72 34.58 1.28
CA GLN A 62 4.60 33.55 0.77
C GLN A 62 3.79 32.41 0.17
N SER A 63 3.88 32.21 -1.14
CA SER A 63 3.17 31.11 -1.79
C SER A 63 3.73 29.75 -1.38
N CYS A 64 2.82 28.79 -1.14
CA CYS A 64 3.15 27.38 -0.93
C CYS A 64 2.62 26.57 -2.11
N ARG A 65 3.53 25.90 -2.84
CA ARG A 65 3.16 25.00 -3.93
C ARG A 65 2.58 23.70 -3.34
N ILE A 66 1.45 23.26 -3.86
CA ILE A 66 0.85 21.97 -3.49
C ILE A 66 0.97 21.02 -4.68
N VAL A 67 1.47 19.82 -4.42
CA VAL A 67 1.56 18.73 -5.40
C VAL A 67 0.77 17.54 -4.84
N GLY A 68 -0.32 17.17 -5.49
CA GLY A 68 -1.09 15.98 -5.16
C GLY A 68 -0.67 14.80 -6.03
N LEU A 69 -0.27 13.70 -5.41
CA LEU A 69 -0.03 12.43 -6.09
C LEU A 69 -1.21 11.49 -5.80
N SER A 70 -1.66 10.75 -6.81
CA SER A 70 -2.85 9.92 -6.70
C SER A 70 -2.78 8.73 -7.63
N THR A 71 -3.54 7.69 -7.30
CA THR A 71 -4.05 6.76 -8.30
C THR A 71 -5.06 7.45 -9.22
N ALA A 72 -5.40 6.79 -10.32
CA ALA A 72 -6.37 7.30 -11.30
C ALA A 72 -7.71 7.66 -10.64
N LEU A 73 -8.17 8.89 -10.86
CA LEU A 73 -9.38 9.43 -10.23
C LEU A 73 -10.47 9.68 -11.28
N ALA A 74 -11.71 9.29 -10.98
CA ALA A 74 -12.86 9.60 -11.82
C ALA A 74 -13.20 11.10 -11.79
N ASN A 75 -13.14 11.71 -10.60
CA ASN A 75 -13.43 13.11 -10.32
C ASN A 75 -12.15 13.96 -10.15
N ALA A 76 -11.11 13.68 -10.94
CA ALA A 76 -9.81 14.35 -10.80
C ALA A 76 -9.88 15.89 -10.99
N ARG A 77 -10.87 16.39 -11.75
CA ARG A 77 -11.08 17.83 -11.94
C ARG A 77 -11.50 18.52 -10.66
N ASP A 78 -12.45 17.95 -9.93
CA ASP A 78 -12.93 18.52 -8.67
C ASP A 78 -11.81 18.59 -7.63
N VAL A 79 -10.98 17.54 -7.55
CA VAL A 79 -9.81 17.52 -6.67
C VAL A 79 -8.77 18.56 -7.10
N ALA A 80 -8.55 18.71 -8.41
CA ALA A 80 -7.62 19.68 -8.97
C ALA A 80 -8.07 21.12 -8.68
N ASP A 81 -9.33 21.44 -8.91
CA ASP A 81 -9.92 22.73 -8.61
C ASP A 81 -9.86 23.02 -7.10
N TRP A 82 -10.18 22.01 -6.29
CA TRP A 82 -10.11 22.10 -4.84
C TRP A 82 -8.69 22.41 -4.34
N ILE A 83 -7.63 21.75 -4.83
CA ILE A 83 -6.23 22.08 -4.45
C ILE A 83 -5.63 23.23 -5.27
N GLY A 84 -6.36 23.78 -6.25
CA GLY A 84 -6.00 25.01 -6.97
C GLY A 84 -4.96 24.77 -8.04
N VAL A 85 -5.03 23.62 -8.70
CA VAL A 85 -4.18 23.28 -9.84
C VAL A 85 -4.55 24.17 -11.02
N PRO A 86 -3.58 24.82 -11.68
CA PRO A 86 -3.86 25.59 -12.89
C PRO A 86 -4.31 24.68 -14.05
N LYS A 87 -4.92 25.27 -15.10
CA LYS A 87 -5.39 24.54 -16.28
C LYS A 87 -4.33 23.60 -16.90
N MET A 88 -3.06 24.00 -16.87
CA MET A 88 -1.90 23.21 -17.29
C MET A 88 -1.12 22.61 -16.11
N GLY A 89 -1.82 21.90 -15.23
CA GLY A 89 -1.18 21.18 -14.10
C GLY A 89 -1.85 19.87 -13.71
N LEU A 90 -2.99 19.53 -14.30
CA LEU A 90 -3.72 18.29 -14.02
C LEU A 90 -3.30 17.20 -14.99
N TYR A 91 -2.68 16.15 -14.45
CA TYR A 91 -2.35 14.93 -15.18
C TYR A 91 -3.11 13.76 -14.55
N ASN A 92 -4.13 13.26 -15.26
CA ASN A 92 -4.94 12.13 -14.82
C ASN A 92 -4.91 11.04 -15.88
N PHE A 93 -4.34 9.89 -15.53
CA PHE A 93 -4.14 8.76 -16.44
C PHE A 93 -5.13 7.65 -16.13
N ARG A 94 -5.44 6.82 -17.14
CA ARG A 94 -6.27 5.63 -16.92
C ARG A 94 -5.49 4.61 -16.05
N PRO A 95 -6.15 3.78 -15.22
CA PRO A 95 -5.47 2.76 -14.42
C PRO A 95 -4.58 1.78 -15.22
N ALA A 96 -4.89 1.62 -16.52
CA ALA A 96 -4.13 0.78 -17.46
C ALA A 96 -2.82 1.40 -17.93
N VAL A 97 -2.62 2.72 -17.78
CA VAL A 97 -1.37 3.42 -18.11
C VAL A 97 -0.37 3.14 -16.98
N ARG A 98 0.28 1.98 -17.04
CA ARG A 98 1.33 1.56 -16.11
C ARG A 98 2.57 1.17 -16.91
N PRO A 99 3.77 1.47 -16.39
CA PRO A 99 5.01 1.01 -17.03
C PRO A 99 5.08 -0.53 -17.14
N VAL A 100 4.52 -1.22 -16.15
CA VAL A 100 4.34 -2.68 -16.15
C VAL A 100 2.85 -2.98 -16.25
N PRO A 101 2.38 -3.61 -17.34
CA PRO A 101 0.99 -4.04 -17.48
C PRO A 101 0.57 -5.00 -16.36
N ILE A 102 -0.73 -5.00 -16.04
CA ILE A 102 -1.30 -5.89 -15.03
C ILE A 102 -2.38 -6.73 -15.68
N GLU A 103 -2.28 -8.04 -15.48
CA GLU A 103 -3.33 -9.00 -15.78
C GLU A 103 -4.11 -9.28 -14.48
N CYS A 104 -5.44 -9.25 -14.56
CA CYS A 104 -6.31 -9.43 -13.40
C CYS A 104 -7.26 -10.61 -13.66
N HIS A 105 -7.24 -11.58 -12.77
CA HIS A 105 -8.12 -12.74 -12.79
C HIS A 105 -8.99 -12.72 -11.53
N ILE A 106 -10.32 -12.78 -11.69
CA ILE A 106 -11.27 -12.76 -10.58
C ILE A 106 -11.96 -14.11 -10.51
N HIS A 107 -11.80 -14.79 -9.38
CA HIS A 107 -12.42 -16.09 -9.11
C HIS A 107 -13.42 -15.96 -7.97
N GLY A 108 -14.68 -16.31 -8.23
CA GLY A 108 -15.75 -16.30 -7.23
C GLY A 108 -15.81 -17.60 -6.42
N PHE A 109 -15.91 -17.48 -5.10
CA PHE A 109 -16.03 -18.62 -4.19
C PHE A 109 -17.33 -18.51 -3.38
N HIS A 110 -18.22 -19.49 -3.57
CA HIS A 110 -19.49 -19.57 -2.88
C HIS A 110 -19.31 -20.04 -1.42
N GLY A 111 -20.29 -19.72 -0.57
CA GLY A 111 -20.30 -20.10 0.84
C GLY A 111 -20.43 -18.89 1.75
N GLN A 112 -21.34 -18.96 2.73
CA GLN A 112 -21.59 -17.87 3.66
C GLN A 112 -20.58 -17.86 4.82
N HIS A 113 -20.18 -19.05 5.28
CA HIS A 113 -19.29 -19.18 6.43
C HIS A 113 -17.83 -18.90 6.05
N TYR A 114 -17.20 -18.03 6.82
CA TYR A 114 -15.85 -17.53 6.57
C TYR A 114 -14.79 -18.63 6.54
N CYS A 115 -14.67 -19.44 7.61
CA CYS A 115 -13.56 -20.41 7.72
C CYS A 115 -13.60 -21.48 6.60
N PRO A 116 -14.73 -22.13 6.30
CA PRO A 116 -14.79 -23.11 5.21
C PRO A 116 -14.48 -22.46 3.86
N ARG A 117 -14.97 -21.24 3.61
CA ARG A 117 -14.71 -20.51 2.36
C ARG A 117 -13.24 -20.15 2.18
N MET A 118 -12.52 -19.77 3.25
CA MET A 118 -11.08 -19.50 3.15
C MET A 118 -10.29 -20.78 2.88
N ALA A 119 -10.66 -21.90 3.51
CA ALA A 119 -9.99 -23.18 3.27
C ALA A 119 -10.14 -23.65 1.81
N THR A 120 -11.32 -23.47 1.20
CA THR A 120 -11.53 -23.83 -0.22
C THR A 120 -10.74 -22.98 -1.20
N MET A 121 -10.22 -21.82 -0.79
CA MET A 121 -9.42 -20.93 -1.63
C MET A 121 -7.92 -21.30 -1.67
N ASN A 122 -7.41 -22.09 -0.73
CA ASN A 122 -5.97 -22.39 -0.65
C ASN A 122 -5.48 -23.22 -1.85
N LYS A 123 -6.24 -24.24 -2.27
CA LYS A 123 -5.88 -25.07 -3.45
C LYS A 123 -5.91 -24.27 -4.77
N PRO A 124 -6.96 -23.47 -5.07
CA PRO A 124 -6.95 -22.53 -6.18
C PRO A 124 -5.81 -21.51 -6.13
N ALA A 125 -5.47 -20.98 -4.95
CA ALA A 125 -4.36 -20.05 -4.79
C ALA A 125 -3.02 -20.70 -5.17
N TYR A 126 -2.76 -21.93 -4.71
CA TYR A 126 -1.59 -22.70 -5.11
C TYR A 126 -1.53 -22.92 -6.63
N ALA A 127 -2.64 -23.34 -7.24
CA ALA A 127 -2.72 -23.52 -8.69
C ALA A 127 -2.45 -22.22 -9.46
N ALA A 128 -2.94 -21.08 -8.96
CA ALA A 128 -2.66 -19.77 -9.56
C ALA A 128 -1.16 -19.42 -9.51
N ILE A 129 -0.44 -19.78 -8.44
CA ILE A 129 1.02 -19.59 -8.37
C ILE A 129 1.71 -20.42 -9.45
N ALA A 130 1.36 -21.70 -9.55
CA ALA A 130 1.97 -22.60 -10.53
C ALA A 130 1.74 -22.15 -11.98
N VAL A 131 0.59 -21.53 -12.28
CA VAL A 131 0.23 -21.04 -13.61
C VAL A 131 0.83 -19.66 -13.92
N HIS A 132 0.73 -18.71 -13.00
CA HIS A 132 1.03 -17.30 -13.28
C HIS A 132 2.41 -16.84 -12.77
N SER A 133 2.99 -17.53 -11.78
CA SER A 133 4.15 -17.04 -11.03
C SER A 133 5.12 -18.14 -10.57
N ARG A 134 5.24 -19.23 -11.35
CA ARG A 134 5.97 -20.47 -10.95
C ARG A 134 7.36 -20.27 -10.35
N GLU A 135 8.13 -19.33 -10.89
CA GLU A 135 9.50 -19.00 -10.43
C GLU A 135 9.66 -17.50 -10.13
N LYS A 136 8.54 -16.82 -9.84
CA LYS A 136 8.51 -15.38 -9.58
C LYS A 136 7.94 -15.12 -8.18
N PRO A 137 8.38 -14.05 -7.50
CA PRO A 137 7.88 -13.70 -6.18
C PRO A 137 6.35 -13.56 -6.15
N THR A 138 5.70 -14.21 -5.18
CA THR A 138 4.25 -14.11 -4.97
C THR A 138 3.93 -13.54 -3.59
N LEU A 139 2.97 -12.61 -3.52
CA LEU A 139 2.42 -12.09 -2.27
C LEU A 139 0.94 -12.49 -2.15
N ILE A 140 0.59 -13.19 -1.07
CA ILE A 140 -0.79 -13.61 -0.79
C ILE A 140 -1.35 -12.78 0.35
N PHE A 141 -2.38 -11.98 0.06
CA PHE A 141 -3.12 -11.26 1.08
C PHE A 141 -4.22 -12.14 1.67
N VAL A 142 -4.28 -12.16 3.01
CA VAL A 142 -5.30 -12.87 3.77
C VAL A 142 -5.93 -11.95 4.79
N SER A 143 -7.11 -12.31 5.27
CA SER A 143 -7.95 -11.42 6.12
C SER A 143 -7.63 -11.46 7.61
N SER A 144 -6.70 -12.31 8.07
CA SER A 144 -6.26 -12.30 9.47
C SER A 144 -4.84 -12.87 9.65
N ARG A 145 -4.18 -12.49 10.74
CA ARG A 145 -2.87 -13.05 11.15
C ARG A 145 -2.91 -14.58 11.29
N ARG A 146 -4.02 -15.12 11.83
CA ARG A 146 -4.20 -16.57 11.96
C ARG A 146 -4.27 -17.24 10.60
N GLN A 147 -5.01 -16.63 9.66
CA GLN A 147 -5.16 -17.16 8.31
C GLN A 147 -3.82 -17.21 7.56
N THR A 148 -2.91 -16.27 7.80
CA THR A 148 -1.56 -16.27 7.18
C THR A 148 -0.84 -17.58 7.46
N ARG A 149 -0.84 -18.01 8.73
CA ARG A 149 -0.19 -19.24 9.14
C ARG A 149 -0.88 -20.47 8.56
N LEU A 150 -2.21 -20.51 8.57
CA LEU A 150 -2.97 -21.65 8.05
C LEU A 150 -2.77 -21.81 6.53
N THR A 151 -2.87 -20.72 5.78
CA THR A 151 -2.63 -20.73 4.33
C THR A 151 -1.19 -21.13 4.01
N ALA A 152 -0.18 -20.64 4.74
CA ALA A 152 1.20 -21.06 4.51
C ALA A 152 1.41 -22.58 4.71
N LEU A 153 0.86 -23.16 5.79
CA LEU A 153 0.96 -24.60 6.04
C LEU A 153 0.22 -25.43 4.98
N ASP A 154 -0.95 -24.96 4.53
CA ASP A 154 -1.70 -25.63 3.46
C ASP A 154 -0.94 -25.58 2.13
N LEU A 155 -0.28 -24.46 1.80
CA LEU A 155 0.55 -24.35 0.59
C LEU A 155 1.76 -25.28 0.64
N ILE A 156 2.42 -25.43 1.80
CA ILE A 156 3.51 -26.40 2.00
C ILE A 156 2.98 -27.82 1.78
N SER A 157 1.82 -28.13 2.35
CA SER A 157 1.20 -29.46 2.22
C SER A 157 0.81 -29.76 0.77
N LEU A 158 0.32 -28.76 0.03
CA LEU A 158 -0.01 -28.89 -1.39
C LEU A 158 1.24 -29.07 -2.25
N ALA A 159 2.30 -28.32 -1.99
CA ALA A 159 3.58 -28.44 -2.69
C ALA A 159 4.22 -29.81 -2.44
N ALA A 160 4.18 -30.32 -1.19
CA ALA A 160 4.71 -31.64 -0.86
C ALA A 160 3.97 -32.79 -1.55
N ALA A 161 2.70 -32.59 -1.92
CA ALA A 161 1.88 -33.58 -2.62
C ALA A 161 1.95 -33.48 -4.16
N ASP A 162 2.64 -32.48 -4.70
CA ASP A 162 2.71 -32.18 -6.13
C ASP A 162 4.12 -32.42 -6.67
N GLU A 163 4.28 -33.46 -7.50
CA GLU A 163 5.57 -33.78 -8.15
C GLU A 163 6.09 -32.63 -9.03
N GLY A 164 5.19 -31.76 -9.51
CA GLY A 164 5.50 -30.60 -10.33
C GLY A 164 5.53 -29.29 -9.55
N ALA A 165 5.69 -29.32 -8.22
CA ALA A 165 5.58 -28.13 -7.39
C ALA A 165 6.57 -27.02 -7.79
N PRO A 166 6.15 -25.74 -7.75
CA PRO A 166 7.08 -24.62 -7.82
C PRO A 166 8.06 -24.69 -6.65
N ASN A 167 9.34 -24.49 -6.91
CA ASN A 167 10.31 -24.32 -5.84
C ASN A 167 10.10 -22.93 -5.22
N PHE A 168 9.63 -22.86 -3.99
CA PHE A 168 9.49 -21.58 -3.29
C PHE A 168 10.82 -21.10 -2.67
N LEU A 169 11.75 -22.01 -2.38
CA LEU A 169 13.03 -21.68 -1.74
C LEU A 169 14.12 -21.43 -2.77
N HIS A 170 14.40 -20.16 -3.03
CA HIS A 170 15.44 -19.71 -3.97
C HIS A 170 16.72 -19.22 -3.25
N MET A 171 17.15 -19.92 -2.19
CA MET A 171 18.39 -19.60 -1.48
C MET A 171 19.14 -20.86 -1.04
N THR A 172 20.43 -20.70 -0.74
CA THR A 172 21.25 -21.81 -0.22
C THR A 172 20.90 -22.12 1.23
N GLU A 173 21.14 -23.36 1.66
CA GLU A 173 20.91 -23.79 3.04
C GLU A 173 21.67 -22.92 4.06
N ASN A 174 22.92 -22.54 3.76
CA ASN A 174 23.72 -21.65 4.61
C ASN A 174 23.09 -20.25 4.77
N GLN A 175 22.46 -19.71 3.73
CA GLN A 175 21.76 -18.43 3.81
C GLN A 175 20.47 -18.57 4.62
N LEU A 176 19.73 -19.65 4.40
CA LEU A 176 18.51 -19.94 5.13
C LEU A 176 18.78 -20.06 6.64
N GLN A 177 19.81 -20.81 7.05
CA GLN A 177 20.14 -20.99 8.47
C GLN A 177 20.38 -19.66 9.19
N ARG A 178 21.12 -18.74 8.57
CA ARG A 178 21.34 -17.37 9.12
C ARG A 178 20.04 -16.60 9.30
N VAL A 179 19.07 -16.78 8.41
CA VAL A 179 17.74 -16.16 8.54
C VAL A 179 16.96 -16.83 9.68
N LEU A 180 16.98 -18.15 9.78
CA LEU A 180 16.23 -18.88 10.82
C LEU A 180 16.73 -18.58 12.24
N GLU A 181 18.02 -18.28 12.41
CA GLU A 181 18.62 -17.89 13.70
C GLU A 181 17.97 -16.64 14.30
N VAL A 182 17.62 -15.64 13.48
CA VAL A 182 17.03 -14.37 13.95
C VAL A 182 15.51 -14.40 14.08
N VAL A 183 14.84 -15.45 13.58
CA VAL A 183 13.38 -15.57 13.60
C VAL A 183 12.90 -16.12 14.95
N GLY A 184 12.26 -15.26 15.76
CA GLY A 184 11.74 -15.68 17.08
C GLY A 184 10.45 -16.51 17.03
N ASP A 185 9.62 -16.36 16.00
CA ASP A 185 8.35 -17.08 15.88
C ASP A 185 8.57 -18.49 15.31
N SER A 186 8.17 -19.51 16.07
CA SER A 186 8.42 -20.92 15.71
C SER A 186 7.64 -21.36 14.47
N ALA A 187 6.44 -20.82 14.25
CA ALA A 187 5.64 -21.17 13.07
C ALA A 187 6.25 -20.54 11.81
N LEU A 188 6.69 -19.29 11.88
CA LEU A 188 7.40 -18.62 10.79
C LEU A 188 8.72 -19.32 10.46
N ARG A 189 9.49 -19.71 11.49
CA ARG A 189 10.74 -20.47 11.31
C ARG A 189 10.49 -21.81 10.61
N HIS A 190 9.38 -22.47 10.90
CA HIS A 190 9.01 -23.70 10.22
C HIS A 190 8.63 -23.44 8.75
N THR A 191 7.76 -22.46 8.49
CA THR A 191 7.31 -22.21 7.11
C THR A 191 8.44 -21.73 6.19
N LEU A 192 9.35 -20.89 6.67
CA LEU A 192 10.47 -20.35 5.89
C LEU A 192 11.44 -21.43 5.38
N GLN A 193 11.47 -22.60 6.00
CA GLN A 193 12.29 -23.73 5.52
C GLN A 193 11.82 -24.27 4.17
N PHE A 194 10.57 -23.98 3.80
CA PHE A 194 9.95 -24.44 2.57
C PHE A 194 9.85 -23.34 1.50
N GLY A 195 10.42 -22.15 1.76
CA GLY A 195 10.29 -20.95 0.94
C GLY A 195 9.17 -20.02 1.41
#